data_AF-A0A0W1JBU3-F1
#
_entry.id   AF-A0A0W1JBU3-F1
#
_cell.length_a   1.000
_cell.length_b   1.000
_cell.length_c   1.000
_cell.angle_alpha   90.00
_cell.angle_beta   90.00
_cell.angle_gamma   90.00
#
_symmetry.space_group_name_H-M   'P 1'
#
loop_
_entity.id
_entity.type
_entity.pdbx_description
1 polymer ?
#
loop_
_entity_poly.entity_id
_entity_poly.type
_entity_poly.pdbx_seq_one_letter_code
_entity_poly.pdbx_strand_id
1 'polypeptide(L)'
;MAGKITKEELHPLLSQKIDDFAAHEAENATETKASHIEIATQAEVTAGTDAVRAVVPKYLKVELDKKANLASPTLTGTPTAPTAATATNNTQIATTAFVKAQGNLPLTGGTMTGTLVAQNNTNYTTKQVRNITLSTATPSGGGNGDLWFVYE
;
A
#
# COMPACT_ATOMS: atom_id res chain seq x y z
N MET A 1 3.61 70.42 20.53
CA MET A 1 3.12 69.06 20.87
C MET A 1 1.87 68.82 20.04
N ALA A 2 1.92 67.95 19.04
CA ALA A 2 0.73 67.60 18.27
C ALA A 2 -0.17 66.72 19.17
N GLY A 3 -1.39 67.19 19.46
CA GLY A 3 -2.39 66.40 20.19
C GLY A 3 -2.73 65.15 19.39
N LYS A 4 -2.88 64.01 20.08
CA LYS A 4 -3.41 62.79 19.43
C LYS A 4 -4.86 63.09 19.02
N ILE A 5 -5.18 62.89 17.75
CA ILE A 5 -6.54 63.01 17.23
C ILE A 5 -7.35 61.78 17.71
N THR A 6 -8.52 61.99 18.30
CA THR A 6 -9.42 60.89 18.69
C THR A 6 -10.28 60.45 17.50
N LYS A 7 -10.87 59.25 17.57
CA LYS A 7 -11.63 58.67 16.46
C LYS A 7 -12.85 59.52 16.05
N GLU A 8 -13.41 60.26 17.01
CA GLU A 8 -14.55 61.17 16.87
C GLU A 8 -14.17 62.47 16.15
N GLU A 9 -12.89 62.84 16.16
CA GLU A 9 -12.35 64.05 15.51
C GLU A 9 -11.93 63.79 14.05
N LEU A 10 -11.96 62.54 13.59
CA LEU A 10 -11.64 62.15 12.21
C LEU A 10 -12.81 62.39 11.25
N HIS A 11 -12.48 62.65 9.99
CA HIS A 11 -13.48 62.66 8.92
C HIS A 11 -14.27 61.33 8.91
N PRO A 12 -15.60 61.34 8.72
CA PRO A 12 -16.43 60.13 8.82
C PRO A 12 -15.93 58.95 7.98
N LEU A 13 -15.44 59.21 6.76
CA LEU A 13 -14.89 58.14 5.90
C LEU A 13 -13.61 57.50 6.43
N LEU A 14 -12.80 58.24 7.19
CA LEU A 14 -11.57 57.71 7.78
C LEU A 14 -11.87 56.94 9.07
N SER A 15 -12.84 57.42 9.86
CA SER A 15 -13.37 56.72 11.03
C SER A 15 -14.00 55.37 10.62
N GLN A 16 -14.78 55.35 9.54
CA GLN A 16 -15.36 54.11 8.99
C GLN A 16 -14.30 53.11 8.52
N LYS A 17 -13.26 53.57 7.80
CA LYS A 17 -12.17 52.69 7.34
C LYS A 17 -11.42 52.03 8.51
N ILE A 18 -11.30 52.73 9.63
CA ILE A 18 -10.67 52.19 10.85
C ILE A 18 -11.55 51.08 11.45
N ASP A 19 -12.87 51.27 11.47
CA ASP A 19 -13.81 50.26 11.96
C ASP A 19 -13.89 49.03 11.08
N ASP A 20 -13.92 49.22 9.77
CA ASP A 20 -13.91 48.11 8.80
C ASP A 20 -12.63 47.27 8.94
N PHE A 21 -11.48 47.92 9.17
CA PHE A 21 -10.21 47.24 9.42
C PHE A 21 -10.21 46.50 10.75
N ALA A 22 -10.69 47.13 11.83
CA ALA A 22 -10.76 46.49 13.15
C ALA A 22 -11.72 45.28 13.17
N ALA A 23 -12.82 45.35 12.43
CA ALA A 23 -13.79 44.25 12.32
C ALA A 23 -13.23 43.03 11.59
N HIS A 24 -12.34 43.23 10.60
CA HIS A 24 -11.69 42.13 9.88
C HIS A 24 -10.70 41.36 10.77
N GLU A 25 -9.95 42.05 11.63
CA GLU A 25 -8.98 41.43 12.52
C GLU A 25 -9.63 40.66 13.70
N ALA A 26 -10.91 40.91 13.99
CA ALA A 26 -11.60 40.36 15.16
C ALA A 26 -12.22 38.96 14.95
N GLU A 27 -12.37 38.48 13.71
CA GLU A 27 -13.00 37.19 13.42
C GLU A 27 -12.10 36.32 12.55
N ASN A 28 -11.86 35.08 12.97
CA ASN A 28 -11.12 34.10 12.17
C ASN A 28 -11.95 33.67 10.97
N ALA A 29 -11.29 33.21 9.91
CA ALA A 29 -11.95 32.58 8.77
C ALA A 29 -12.76 31.35 9.23
N THR A 30 -13.92 31.16 8.61
CA THR A 30 -14.80 30.00 8.82
C THR A 30 -15.14 29.38 7.46
N GLU A 31 -15.80 28.23 7.46
CA GLU A 31 -16.25 27.58 6.21
C GLU A 31 -17.22 28.46 5.39
N THR A 32 -17.92 29.41 6.03
CA THR A 32 -18.92 30.28 5.38
C THR A 32 -18.50 31.76 5.29
N LYS A 33 -17.43 32.17 5.99
CA LYS A 33 -16.96 33.55 6.03
C LYS A 33 -15.45 33.63 5.76
N ALA A 34 -15.09 34.40 4.74
CA ALA A 34 -13.69 34.76 4.48
C ALA A 34 -13.20 35.79 5.52
N SER A 35 -12.00 35.57 6.06
CA SER A 35 -11.28 36.49 6.95
C SER A 35 -9.80 36.06 7.01
N HIS A 36 -9.09 36.31 8.12
CA HIS A 36 -7.73 35.82 8.36
C HIS A 36 -7.71 34.36 8.87
N ILE A 37 -6.64 33.63 8.55
CA ILE A 37 -6.44 32.24 8.95
C ILE A 37 -5.00 32.04 9.44
N GLU A 38 -4.84 31.32 10.54
CA GLU A 38 -3.51 30.96 11.06
C GLU A 38 -2.89 29.80 10.28
N ILE A 39 -1.56 29.75 10.25
CA ILE A 39 -0.82 28.63 9.64
C ILE A 39 -0.64 27.51 10.68
N ALA A 40 -0.98 26.28 10.29
CA ALA A 40 -0.77 25.11 11.12
C ALA A 40 0.72 24.83 11.33
N THR A 41 1.10 24.46 12.55
CA THR A 41 2.42 23.92 12.87
C THR A 41 2.58 22.50 12.30
N GLN A 42 3.82 21.99 12.23
CA GLN A 42 4.06 20.61 11.79
C GLN A 42 3.32 19.58 12.66
N ALA A 43 3.25 19.80 13.98
CA ALA A 43 2.58 18.88 14.90
C ALA A 43 1.07 18.82 14.63
N GLU A 44 0.44 19.97 14.34
CA GLU A 44 -0.99 20.05 13.99
C GLU A 44 -1.26 19.38 12.63
N VAL A 45 -0.40 19.60 11.63
CA VAL A 45 -0.52 18.94 10.32
C VAL A 45 -0.37 17.42 10.44
N THR A 46 0.54 16.94 11.28
CA THR A 46 0.72 15.49 11.52
C THR A 46 -0.46 14.90 12.31
N ALA A 47 -1.04 15.63 13.26
CA ALA A 47 -2.21 15.19 14.02
C ALA A 47 -3.49 15.14 13.16
N GLY A 48 -3.65 16.10 12.23
CA GLY A 48 -4.74 16.12 11.25
C GLY A 48 -6.14 16.37 11.83
N THR A 49 -6.24 16.87 13.06
CA THR A 49 -7.52 17.15 13.74
C THR A 49 -7.93 18.62 13.71
N ASP A 50 -7.02 19.53 13.34
CA ASP A 50 -7.29 20.97 13.25
C ASP A 50 -8.00 21.27 11.92
N ALA A 51 -9.20 21.85 12.01
CA ALA A 51 -10.02 22.25 10.87
C ALA A 51 -9.97 23.76 10.59
N VAL A 52 -9.30 24.55 11.44
CA VAL A 52 -9.32 26.02 11.39
C VAL A 52 -8.03 26.59 10.79
N ARG A 53 -6.92 25.84 10.83
CA ARG A 53 -5.63 26.33 10.33
C ARG A 53 -5.29 25.86 8.92
N ALA A 54 -4.57 26.71 8.18
CA ALA A 54 -4.11 26.42 6.83
C ALA A 54 -2.82 25.59 6.83
N VAL A 55 -2.77 24.57 5.96
CA VAL A 55 -1.58 23.74 5.74
C VAL A 55 -0.66 24.41 4.71
N VAL A 56 0.66 24.40 4.97
CA VAL A 56 1.68 24.91 4.02
C VAL A 56 2.46 23.76 3.34
N PRO A 57 3.00 23.97 2.12
CA PRO A 57 3.72 22.94 1.36
C PRO A 57 4.85 22.25 2.14
N LYS A 58 5.57 22.98 3.01
CA LYS A 58 6.64 22.44 3.85
C LYS A 58 6.16 21.27 4.72
N TYR A 59 5.04 21.44 5.41
CA TYR A 59 4.53 20.44 6.34
C TYR A 59 3.75 19.34 5.63
N LEU A 60 3.05 19.69 4.54
CA LEU A 60 2.41 18.71 3.66
C LEU A 60 3.42 17.73 3.05
N LYS A 61 4.59 18.23 2.61
CA LYS A 61 5.64 17.41 2.01
C LYS A 61 6.10 16.30 2.98
N VAL A 62 6.28 16.62 4.25
CA VAL A 62 6.72 15.65 5.27
C VAL A 62 5.74 14.48 5.40
N GLU A 63 4.43 14.75 5.38
CA GLU A 63 3.40 13.69 5.46
C GLU A 63 3.31 12.87 4.17
N LEU A 64 3.50 13.52 3.01
CA LEU A 64 3.53 12.83 1.72
C LEU A 64 4.76 11.91 1.59
N ASP A 65 5.92 12.35 2.07
CA ASP A 65 7.16 11.57 2.04
C ASP A 65 7.08 10.28 2.89
N LYS A 66 6.10 10.16 3.82
CA LYS A 66 5.84 8.93 4.59
C LYS A 66 5.10 7.86 3.79
N LYS A 67 4.51 8.21 2.65
CA LYS A 67 3.77 7.27 1.79
C LYS A 67 4.72 6.61 0.79
N ALA A 68 4.34 5.44 0.30
CA ALA A 68 5.07 4.78 -0.78
C ALA A 68 4.74 5.42 -2.14
N ASN A 69 5.69 5.37 -3.09
CA ASN A 69 5.47 5.79 -4.46
C ASN A 69 4.30 5.01 -5.10
N LEU A 70 3.52 5.69 -5.94
CA LEU A 70 2.42 5.05 -6.67
C LEU A 70 2.94 4.00 -7.67
N ALA A 71 3.97 4.37 -8.44
CA ALA A 71 4.62 3.48 -9.38
C ALA A 71 5.87 2.88 -8.74
N SER A 72 6.02 1.56 -8.85
CA SER A 72 7.18 0.80 -8.35
C SER A 72 7.55 1.16 -6.90
N PRO A 73 6.62 1.00 -5.94
CA PRO A 73 6.90 1.29 -4.54
C PRO A 73 8.07 0.45 -4.03
N THR A 74 9.05 1.10 -3.40
CA THR A 74 10.03 0.40 -2.58
C THR A 74 9.44 0.23 -1.19
N LEU A 75 9.05 -0.99 -0.84
CA LEU A 75 8.53 -1.32 0.48
C LEU A 75 9.70 -1.56 1.45
N THR A 76 9.56 -1.11 2.70
CA THR A 76 10.55 -1.30 3.77
C THR A 76 9.94 -2.05 4.95
N GLY A 77 10.77 -2.66 5.80
CA GLY A 77 10.31 -3.51 6.92
C GLY A 77 9.72 -4.84 6.44
N THR A 78 8.65 -5.30 7.09
CA THR A 78 7.91 -6.53 6.73
C THR A 78 6.50 -6.16 6.25
N PRO A 79 6.29 -5.96 4.95
CA PRO A 79 4.98 -5.63 4.41
C PRO A 79 3.96 -6.75 4.66
N THR A 80 2.76 -6.40 5.10
CA THR A 80 1.63 -7.32 5.25
C THR A 80 0.56 -7.02 4.21
N ALA A 81 -0.08 -8.06 3.69
CA ALA A 81 -1.25 -7.95 2.82
C ALA A 81 -2.33 -8.95 3.29
N PRO A 82 -3.61 -8.74 2.94
CA PRO A 82 -4.66 -9.71 3.21
C PRO A 82 -4.33 -11.08 2.59
N THR A 83 -4.56 -12.16 3.32
CA THR A 83 -4.39 -13.52 2.79
C THR A 83 -5.58 -13.87 1.90
N ALA A 84 -5.30 -14.10 0.62
CA ALA A 84 -6.32 -14.50 -0.35
C ALA A 84 -6.86 -15.92 -0.05
N ALA A 85 -8.06 -16.21 -0.52
CA ALA A 85 -8.59 -17.58 -0.53
C ALA A 85 -7.79 -18.44 -1.52
N THR A 86 -7.66 -19.74 -1.27
CA THR A 86 -6.80 -20.62 -2.08
C THR A 86 -7.21 -20.72 -3.55
N ALA A 87 -8.47 -20.46 -3.88
CA ALA A 87 -9.00 -20.45 -5.25
C ALA A 87 -8.84 -19.11 -5.99
N THR A 88 -8.25 -18.08 -5.36
CA THR A 88 -8.09 -16.76 -5.99
C THR A 88 -7.07 -16.81 -7.14
N ASN A 89 -7.50 -16.39 -8.33
CA ASN A 89 -6.65 -16.24 -9.52
C ASN A 89 -6.88 -14.86 -10.16
N ASN A 90 -6.15 -13.86 -9.67
CA ASN A 90 -6.19 -12.48 -10.15
C ASN A 90 -4.84 -11.79 -9.87
N THR A 91 -4.77 -10.47 -9.99
CA THR A 91 -3.54 -9.68 -9.83
C THR A 91 -3.25 -9.25 -8.38
N GLN A 92 -3.91 -9.84 -7.37
CA GLN A 92 -3.63 -9.57 -5.96
C GLN A 92 -2.23 -10.06 -5.57
N ILE A 93 -1.57 -9.33 -4.65
CA ILE A 93 -0.29 -9.75 -4.06
C ILE A 93 -0.49 -11.07 -3.29
N ALA A 94 0.30 -12.09 -3.62
CA ALA A 94 0.32 -13.36 -2.90
C ALA A 94 1.07 -13.22 -1.56
N THR A 95 0.40 -13.54 -0.44
CA THR A 95 1.05 -13.60 0.88
C THR A 95 1.78 -14.93 1.07
N THR A 96 2.74 -14.96 2.00
CA THR A 96 3.43 -16.21 2.37
C THR A 96 2.47 -17.27 2.91
N ALA A 97 1.43 -16.86 3.65
CA ALA A 97 0.37 -17.74 4.13
C ALA A 97 -0.44 -18.34 2.97
N PHE A 98 -0.80 -17.54 1.96
CA PHE A 98 -1.48 -18.04 0.77
C PHE A 98 -0.63 -19.08 0.03
N VAL A 99 0.65 -18.80 -0.22
CA VAL A 99 1.57 -19.74 -0.90
C VAL A 99 1.71 -21.05 -0.13
N LYS A 100 1.86 -21.00 1.20
CA LYS A 100 1.88 -22.22 2.03
C LYS A 100 0.58 -22.99 1.99
N ALA A 101 -0.56 -22.30 1.89
CA ALA A 101 -1.89 -22.91 1.82
C ALA A 101 -2.22 -23.54 0.46
N GLN A 102 -1.45 -23.26 -0.61
CA GLN A 102 -1.66 -23.86 -1.93
C GLN A 102 -1.40 -25.38 -1.96
N GLY A 103 -0.73 -25.94 -0.95
CA GLY A 103 -0.55 -27.39 -0.84
C GLY A 103 0.37 -27.99 -1.91
N ASN A 104 1.33 -27.21 -2.42
CA ASN A 104 2.33 -27.71 -3.36
C ASN A 104 3.13 -28.87 -2.74
N LEU A 105 3.47 -29.86 -3.56
CA LEU A 105 4.30 -30.99 -3.13
C LEU A 105 5.74 -30.48 -2.85
N PRO A 106 6.32 -30.74 -1.66
CA PRO A 106 7.70 -30.35 -1.38
C PRO A 106 8.68 -31.19 -2.21
N LEU A 107 9.80 -30.59 -2.59
CA LEU A 107 10.84 -31.22 -3.42
C LEU A 107 11.49 -32.42 -2.72
N THR A 108 11.62 -32.37 -1.40
CA THR A 108 12.22 -33.44 -0.58
C THR A 108 11.17 -34.00 0.38
N GLY A 109 11.01 -35.33 0.39
CA GLY A 109 10.15 -36.04 1.35
C GLY A 109 8.64 -35.87 1.16
N GLY A 110 8.18 -35.24 0.08
CA GLY A 110 6.76 -35.12 -0.25
C GLY A 110 6.14 -36.47 -0.58
N THR A 111 4.98 -36.77 0.00
CA THR A 111 4.20 -37.95 -0.37
C THR A 111 3.14 -37.57 -1.39
N MET A 112 3.19 -38.13 -2.60
CA MET A 112 2.12 -37.97 -3.58
C MET A 112 0.90 -38.77 -3.12
N THR A 113 -0.18 -38.10 -2.74
CA THR A 113 -1.46 -38.74 -2.42
C THR A 113 -2.39 -38.67 -3.62
N GLY A 114 -2.75 -39.81 -4.21
CA GLY A 114 -3.66 -39.89 -5.35
C GLY A 114 -3.21 -40.89 -6.41
N THR A 115 -4.01 -41.03 -7.47
CA THR A 115 -3.68 -41.92 -8.60
C THR A 115 -2.57 -41.29 -9.45
N LEU A 116 -1.40 -41.91 -9.48
CA LEU A 116 -0.37 -41.59 -10.47
C LEU A 116 -0.83 -42.14 -11.83
N VAL A 117 -1.05 -41.26 -12.81
CA VAL A 117 -1.41 -41.63 -14.17
C VAL A 117 -0.17 -41.48 -15.06
N ALA A 118 0.32 -42.60 -15.60
CA ALA A 118 1.35 -42.55 -16.64
C ALA A 118 0.82 -41.79 -17.86
N GLN A 119 1.56 -40.78 -18.33
CA GLN A 119 1.26 -40.14 -19.61
C GLN A 119 1.33 -41.17 -20.74
N ASN A 120 0.47 -40.98 -21.75
CA ASN A 120 0.32 -41.93 -22.84
C ASN A 120 1.67 -42.07 -23.57
N ASN A 121 2.20 -43.28 -23.60
CA ASN A 121 3.39 -43.58 -24.37
C ASN A 121 2.96 -43.86 -25.81
N THR A 122 3.40 -43.04 -26.77
CA THR A 122 3.13 -43.27 -28.20
C THR A 122 3.62 -44.61 -28.74
N ASN A 123 4.50 -45.32 -28.00
CA ASN A 123 5.00 -46.65 -28.35
C ASN A 123 4.13 -47.82 -27.83
N TYR A 124 3.13 -47.58 -26.97
CA TYR A 124 2.27 -48.65 -26.44
C TYR A 124 0.80 -48.28 -26.56
N THR A 125 -0.03 -49.25 -26.96
CA THR A 125 -1.47 -49.08 -27.19
C THR A 125 -2.29 -48.92 -25.90
N THR A 126 -1.68 -49.10 -24.72
CA THR A 126 -2.32 -48.92 -23.41
C THR A 126 -1.46 -48.05 -22.49
N LYS A 127 -2.10 -47.35 -21.54
CA LYS A 127 -1.41 -46.55 -20.52
C LYS A 127 -0.61 -47.48 -19.59
N GLN A 128 0.69 -47.59 -19.79
CA GLN A 128 1.56 -48.47 -18.99
C GLN A 128 2.72 -47.67 -18.39
N VAL A 129 2.98 -47.89 -17.09
CA VAL A 129 4.29 -47.60 -16.49
C VAL A 129 5.20 -48.76 -16.87
N ARG A 130 6.34 -48.49 -17.51
CA ARG A 130 7.28 -49.54 -17.91
C ARG A 130 8.27 -49.84 -16.80
N ASN A 131 8.98 -48.80 -16.35
CA ASN A 131 9.96 -48.90 -15.27
C ASN A 131 9.62 -47.90 -14.16
N ILE A 132 9.79 -48.33 -12.92
CA ILE A 132 9.85 -47.45 -11.75
C ILE A 132 11.28 -47.50 -11.23
N THR A 133 12.01 -46.40 -11.37
CA THR A 133 13.39 -46.33 -10.91
C THR A 133 13.48 -45.37 -9.73
N LEU A 134 14.01 -45.87 -8.61
CA LEU A 134 14.33 -45.08 -7.42
C LEU A 134 15.84 -44.84 -7.40
N SER A 135 16.27 -43.58 -7.44
CA SER A 135 17.68 -43.22 -7.61
C SER A 135 18.03 -41.96 -6.83
N THR A 136 19.27 -41.82 -6.35
CA THR A 136 19.79 -40.53 -5.87
C THR A 136 20.41 -39.69 -6.98
N ALA A 137 20.67 -40.29 -8.15
CA ALA A 137 21.20 -39.61 -9.32
C ALA A 137 20.09 -38.93 -10.12
N THR A 138 20.41 -37.78 -10.75
CA THR A 138 19.53 -37.09 -11.68
C THR A 138 19.13 -38.03 -12.85
N PRO A 139 17.86 -38.03 -13.28
CA PRO A 139 17.38 -38.93 -14.33
C PRO A 139 18.17 -38.77 -15.63
N SER A 140 18.70 -39.87 -16.16
CA SER A 140 19.54 -39.90 -17.36
C SER A 140 19.19 -41.14 -18.19
N GLY A 141 18.61 -40.95 -19.39
CA GLY A 141 18.39 -42.03 -20.36
C GLY A 141 17.07 -42.80 -20.32
N GLY A 142 15.95 -42.18 -19.93
CA GLY A 142 14.66 -42.86 -19.77
C GLY A 142 13.87 -42.84 -21.06
N GLY A 143 13.11 -43.89 -21.33
CA GLY A 143 12.16 -43.85 -22.43
C GLY A 143 10.74 -43.51 -21.96
N ASN A 144 9.84 -43.29 -22.92
CA ASN A 144 8.45 -42.97 -22.64
C ASN A 144 7.81 -43.99 -21.67
N GLY A 145 7.05 -43.53 -20.68
CA GLY A 145 6.39 -44.41 -19.70
C GLY A 145 7.27 -44.89 -18.54
N ASP A 146 8.52 -44.44 -18.44
CA ASP A 146 9.35 -44.66 -17.25
C ASP A 146 9.06 -43.60 -16.19
N LEU A 147 8.96 -44.01 -14.93
CA LEU A 147 8.85 -43.12 -13.77
C LEU A 147 10.18 -43.12 -13.01
N TRP A 148 10.70 -41.92 -12.76
CA TRP A 148 11.88 -41.71 -11.93
C TRP A 148 11.51 -40.99 -10.65
N PHE A 149 11.81 -41.64 -9.53
CA PHE A 149 11.74 -41.05 -8.20
C PHE A 149 13.16 -40.77 -7.74
N VAL A 150 13.53 -39.48 -7.69
CA VAL A 150 14.82 -39.06 -7.16
C VAL A 150 14.67 -38.80 -5.67
N TYR A 151 15.51 -39.41 -4.84
CA TYR A 151 15.58 -39.14 -3.41
C TYR A 151 16.96 -38.61 -3.04
N GLU A 152 17.02 -37.81 -1.97
CA GLU A 152 18.29 -37.31 -1.41
C GLU A 152 18.96 -38.36 -0.51
#